data_AF-A0A3D1YNX4-F1
#
_entry.id   AF-A0A3D1YNX4-F1
#
_cell.length_a   1.000
_cell.length_b   1.000
_cell.length_c   1.000
_cell.angle_alpha   90.00
_cell.angle_beta   90.00
_cell.angle_gamma   90.00
#
_symmetry.space_group_name_H-M   'P 1'
#
loop_
_entity.id
_entity.type
_entity.pdbx_description
1 polymer ?
#
loop_
_entity_poly.entity_id
_entity_poly.type
_entity_poly.pdbx_seq_one_letter_code
_entity_poly.pdbx_strand_id
1 'polypeptide(L)'
;QEEFFHTFNALLEGGQQMILTCDRYPKEIDGVEERLKSRFGWGLTVAVEPPELETRVAILMKKAEQSGIEMSHEAAFFIAQRIRSNVRELEGALKRVIASANFTGRPFDIDLIKESLKDLLALQDKQVSLENIKRTVADYYKIKVADLLSKRRNRSIARPRQVAMALSKELTNHSLPEIGDAFGGRDHTTVLHACRKIAELRGTTSDIGEDYKNLLRLLTT
;
A
#
# COMPACT_ATOMS: atom_id res chain seq x y z
N GLN A 1 2.06 -8.44 -32.68
CA GLN A 1 1.12 -9.26 -31.88
C GLN A 1 0.86 -10.61 -32.54
N GLU A 2 0.79 -10.67 -33.87
CA GLU A 2 0.71 -11.92 -34.64
C GLU A 2 1.87 -12.89 -34.36
N GLU A 3 3.13 -12.44 -34.41
CA GLU A 3 4.29 -13.28 -34.11
C GLU A 3 4.24 -13.91 -32.70
N PHE A 4 3.83 -13.12 -31.72
CA PHE A 4 3.64 -13.60 -30.35
C PHE A 4 2.50 -14.62 -30.27
N PHE A 5 1.40 -14.41 -30.99
CA PHE A 5 0.30 -15.37 -31.06
C PHE A 5 0.72 -16.71 -31.66
N HIS A 6 1.50 -16.71 -32.75
CA HIS A 6 2.03 -17.94 -33.35
C HIS A 6 3.00 -18.65 -32.40
N THR A 7 3.91 -17.91 -31.77
CA THR A 7 4.84 -18.46 -30.78
C THR A 7 4.09 -19.06 -29.59
N PHE A 8 3.10 -18.36 -29.06
CA PHE A 8 2.26 -18.81 -27.95
C PHE A 8 1.54 -20.11 -28.28
N ASN A 9 0.94 -20.22 -29.47
CA ASN A 9 0.27 -21.44 -29.90
C ASN A 9 1.25 -22.61 -30.09
N ALA A 10 2.39 -22.37 -30.73
CA ALA A 10 3.39 -23.42 -30.94
C ALA A 10 3.92 -23.98 -29.60
N LEU A 11 4.14 -23.12 -28.61
CA LEU A 11 4.55 -23.54 -27.26
C LEU A 11 3.43 -24.28 -26.53
N LEU A 12 2.18 -23.80 -26.64
CA LEU A 12 1.02 -24.44 -26.00
C LEU A 12 0.74 -25.83 -26.59
N GLU A 13 0.73 -25.94 -27.92
CA GLU A 13 0.53 -27.19 -28.65
C GLU A 13 1.68 -28.18 -28.42
N GLY A 14 2.90 -27.65 -28.24
CA GLY A 14 4.09 -28.42 -27.86
C GLY A 14 4.14 -28.82 -26.38
N GLY A 15 3.09 -28.53 -25.59
CA GLY A 15 3.02 -28.88 -24.17
C GLY A 15 4.08 -28.19 -23.30
N GLN A 16 4.65 -27.07 -23.76
CA GLN A 16 5.69 -26.34 -23.06
C GLN A 16 5.09 -25.49 -21.94
N GLN A 17 5.79 -25.38 -20.81
CA GLN A 17 5.38 -24.50 -19.72
C GLN A 17 5.59 -23.03 -20.11
N MET A 18 4.53 -22.23 -19.98
CA MET A 18 4.57 -20.79 -20.22
C MET A 18 4.22 -20.02 -18.94
N ILE A 19 5.05 -19.03 -18.61
CA ILE A 19 4.80 -18.09 -17.52
C ILE A 19 4.79 -16.69 -18.12
N LEU A 20 3.70 -15.96 -17.88
CA LEU A 20 3.52 -14.58 -18.31
C LEU A 20 3.25 -13.70 -17.10
N THR A 21 3.79 -12.49 -17.11
CA THR A 21 3.56 -11.49 -16.06
C THR A 21 2.96 -10.24 -16.68
N CYS A 22 1.95 -9.67 -16.03
CA CYS A 22 1.32 -8.42 -16.43
C CYS A 22 1.04 -7.56 -15.19
N ASP A 23 1.01 -6.25 -15.36
CA ASP A 23 0.64 -5.28 -14.33
C ASP A 23 -0.89 -5.13 -14.15
N ARG A 24 -1.67 -5.75 -15.03
CA ARG A 24 -3.14 -5.72 -15.07
C ARG A 24 -3.72 -7.10 -15.32
N TYR A 25 -5.00 -7.25 -15.03
CA TYR A 25 -5.71 -8.47 -15.41
C TYR A 25 -5.81 -8.57 -16.94
N PRO A 26 -5.79 -9.80 -17.52
CA PRO A 26 -5.84 -10.01 -18.96
C PRO A 26 -6.92 -9.22 -19.71
N LYS A 27 -8.10 -9.03 -19.09
CA LYS A 27 -9.23 -8.29 -19.68
C LYS A 27 -9.00 -6.79 -19.77
N GLU A 28 -8.15 -6.25 -18.90
CA GLU A 28 -7.86 -4.82 -18.72
C GLU A 28 -6.60 -4.36 -19.46
N ILE A 29 -5.98 -5.25 -20.25
CA ILE A 29 -4.77 -4.91 -21.00
C ILE A 29 -5.16 -4.09 -22.24
N ASP A 30 -4.84 -2.80 -22.22
CA ASP A 30 -5.09 -1.92 -23.35
C ASP A 30 -4.16 -2.25 -24.53
N GLY A 31 -4.69 -2.15 -25.75
CA GLY A 31 -3.92 -2.33 -26.98
C GLY A 31 -3.56 -3.78 -27.35
N VAL A 32 -4.03 -4.78 -26.60
CA VAL A 32 -3.87 -6.21 -26.95
C VAL A 32 -5.14 -6.74 -27.62
N GLU A 33 -4.98 -7.54 -28.68
CA GLU A 33 -6.09 -8.18 -29.38
C GLU A 33 -6.91 -9.11 -28.46
N GLU A 34 -8.25 -9.09 -28.61
CA GLU A 34 -9.17 -9.89 -27.77
C GLU A 34 -8.87 -11.40 -27.78
N ARG A 35 -8.35 -11.93 -28.89
CA ARG A 35 -7.93 -13.35 -28.96
C ARG A 35 -6.80 -13.67 -27.99
N LEU A 36 -5.84 -12.76 -27.80
CA LEU A 36 -4.74 -12.95 -26.85
C LEU A 36 -5.24 -12.81 -25.41
N LYS A 37 -6.09 -11.82 -25.13
CA LYS A 37 -6.72 -11.65 -23.80
C LYS A 37 -7.49 -12.90 -23.36
N SER A 38 -8.25 -13.50 -24.28
CA SER A 38 -8.97 -14.75 -24.04
C SER A 38 -8.02 -15.90 -23.68
N ARG A 39 -6.92 -16.06 -24.44
CA ARG A 39 -5.93 -17.12 -24.17
C ARG A 39 -5.19 -16.93 -22.85
N PHE A 40 -4.86 -15.70 -22.45
CA PHE A 40 -4.28 -15.42 -21.14
C PHE A 40 -5.21 -15.84 -20.00
N GLY A 41 -6.53 -15.69 -20.18
CA GLY A 41 -7.54 -16.11 -19.21
C GLY A 41 -7.82 -17.62 -19.17
N TRP A 42 -7.36 -18.41 -20.14
CA TRP A 42 -7.54 -19.87 -20.15
C TRP A 42 -6.59 -20.58 -19.17
N GLY A 43 -5.46 -19.95 -18.82
CA GLY A 43 -4.50 -20.50 -17.86
C GLY A 43 -4.84 -20.18 -16.40
N LEU A 44 -3.96 -20.60 -15.50
CA LEU A 44 -4.02 -20.19 -14.10
C LEU A 44 -3.57 -18.73 -13.99
N THR A 45 -4.52 -17.84 -13.69
CA THR A 45 -4.23 -16.43 -13.38
C THR A 45 -4.13 -16.26 -11.87
N VAL A 46 -2.97 -15.82 -11.38
CA VAL A 46 -2.74 -15.54 -9.96
C VAL A 46 -2.36 -14.07 -9.80
N ALA A 47 -3.05 -13.36 -8.92
CA ALA A 47 -2.68 -12.00 -8.54
C ALA A 47 -1.52 -12.04 -7.54
N VAL A 48 -0.53 -11.17 -7.74
CA VAL A 48 0.54 -10.94 -6.77
C VAL A 48 0.21 -9.68 -6.00
N GLU A 49 -0.33 -9.85 -4.79
CA GLU A 49 -0.66 -8.75 -3.90
C GLU A 49 0.60 -8.18 -3.24
N PRO A 50 0.59 -6.89 -2.83
CA PRO A 50 1.65 -6.32 -2.01
C PRO A 50 1.89 -7.15 -0.73
N PRO A 51 3.15 -7.31 -0.29
CA PRO A 51 3.46 -8.13 0.87
C PRO A 51 2.90 -7.53 2.16
N GLU A 52 2.28 -8.38 2.98
CA GLU A 52 1.90 -8.04 4.35
C GLU A 52 3.13 -7.78 5.24
N LEU A 53 2.91 -7.25 6.44
CA LEU A 53 4.00 -6.87 7.35
C LEU A 53 4.94 -8.06 7.63
N GLU A 54 4.38 -9.23 7.93
CA GLU A 54 5.14 -10.46 8.21
C GLU A 54 6.01 -10.86 7.01
N THR A 55 5.43 -10.82 5.81
CA THR A 55 6.15 -11.10 4.56
C THR A 55 7.24 -10.07 4.29
N ARG A 56 7.01 -8.77 4.56
CA ARG A 56 8.05 -7.73 4.43
C ARG A 56 9.21 -7.97 5.39
N VAL A 57 8.93 -8.35 6.64
CA VAL A 57 9.98 -8.72 7.61
C VAL A 57 10.79 -9.91 7.11
N ALA A 58 10.12 -10.97 6.64
CA ALA A 58 10.79 -12.15 6.10
C ALA A 58 11.66 -11.83 4.88
N ILE A 59 11.17 -10.97 3.97
CA ILE A 59 11.94 -10.49 2.81
C ILE A 59 13.20 -9.75 3.26
N LEU A 60 13.09 -8.80 4.20
CA LEU A 60 14.23 -8.06 4.72
C LEU A 60 15.27 -9.00 5.35
N MET A 61 14.83 -9.92 6.20
CA MET A 61 15.72 -10.90 6.86
C MET A 61 16.46 -11.75 5.82
N LYS A 62 15.74 -12.27 4.83
CA LYS A 62 16.35 -13.08 3.76
C LYS A 62 17.34 -12.29 2.93
N LYS A 63 17.04 -11.02 2.62
CA LYS A 63 17.91 -10.15 1.82
C LYS A 63 19.15 -9.69 2.60
N ALA A 64 19.02 -9.47 3.91
CA ALA A 64 20.15 -9.16 4.79
C ALA A 64 21.10 -10.36 4.89
N GLU A 65 20.56 -11.57 5.08
CA GLU A 65 21.32 -12.82 5.07
C GLU A 65 22.10 -13.01 3.75
N GLN A 66 21.44 -12.81 2.60
CA GLN A 66 22.08 -12.85 1.28
C GLN A 66 23.19 -11.81 1.10
N SER A 67 23.13 -10.71 1.86
CA SER A 67 24.14 -9.64 1.84
C SER A 67 25.22 -9.82 2.90
N GLY A 68 25.19 -10.92 3.65
CA GLY A 68 26.15 -11.21 4.73
C GLY A 68 25.97 -10.33 5.98
N ILE A 69 24.79 -9.76 6.18
CA ILE A 69 24.48 -8.87 7.32
C ILE A 69 23.61 -9.63 8.32
N GLU A 70 24.07 -9.69 9.56
CA GLU A 70 23.26 -10.15 10.68
C GLU A 70 22.29 -9.04 11.08
N MET A 71 21.00 -9.26 10.83
CA MET A 71 19.94 -8.31 11.14
C MET A 71 19.00 -8.91 12.17
N SER A 72 18.76 -8.17 13.26
CA SER A 72 17.79 -8.57 14.28
C SER A 72 16.35 -8.48 13.76
N HIS A 73 15.45 -9.28 14.33
CA HIS A 73 14.04 -9.24 13.98
C HIS A 73 13.41 -7.86 14.26
N GLU A 74 13.84 -7.19 15.33
CA GLU A 74 13.38 -5.85 15.70
C GLU A 74 13.79 -4.80 14.65
N ALA A 75 15.02 -4.87 14.13
CA ALA A 75 15.49 -4.00 13.06
C ALA A 75 14.69 -4.22 11.77
N ALA A 76 14.46 -5.48 11.39
CA ALA A 76 13.64 -5.84 10.24
C ALA A 76 12.19 -5.33 10.38
N PHE A 77 11.60 -5.53 11.55
CA PHE A 77 10.25 -5.06 11.89
C PHE A 77 10.16 -3.53 11.79
N PHE A 78 11.14 -2.81 12.33
CA PHE A 78 11.17 -1.35 12.28
C PHE A 78 11.14 -0.82 10.84
N ILE A 79 11.97 -1.37 9.95
CA ILE A 79 11.98 -0.98 8.53
C ILE A 79 10.65 -1.35 7.86
N ALA A 80 10.16 -2.59 8.05
CA ALA A 80 8.95 -3.10 7.41
C ALA A 80 7.67 -2.37 7.85
N GLN A 81 7.62 -1.83 9.07
CA GLN A 81 6.49 -1.07 9.58
C GLN A 81 6.38 0.32 8.92
N ARG A 82 7.54 0.92 8.62
CA ARG A 82 7.63 2.24 8.00
C ARG A 82 7.49 2.18 6.48
N ILE A 83 8.10 1.20 5.83
CA ILE A 83 8.08 1.08 4.37
C ILE A 83 6.95 0.14 3.93
N ARG A 84 5.86 0.74 3.44
CA ARG A 84 4.60 0.04 3.12
C ARG A 84 4.29 -0.08 1.62
N SER A 85 5.10 0.55 0.77
CA SER A 85 4.85 0.74 -0.67
C SER A 85 5.01 -0.55 -1.48
N ASN A 86 6.24 -1.03 -1.66
CA ASN A 86 6.56 -2.23 -2.45
C ASN A 86 7.94 -2.82 -2.09
N VAL A 87 8.19 -4.05 -2.58
CA VAL A 87 9.43 -4.79 -2.31
C VAL A 87 10.69 -4.04 -2.77
N ARG A 88 10.61 -3.28 -3.87
CA ARG A 88 11.77 -2.53 -4.38
C ARG A 88 12.21 -1.44 -3.42
N GLU A 89 11.28 -0.70 -2.83
CA GLU A 89 11.60 0.31 -1.82
C GLU A 89 12.13 -0.34 -0.53
N LEU A 90 11.56 -1.47 -0.14
CA LEU A 90 12.02 -2.25 1.01
C LEU A 90 13.49 -2.69 0.85
N GLU A 91 13.83 -3.25 -0.32
CA GLU A 91 15.22 -3.61 -0.66
C GLU A 91 16.13 -2.38 -0.79
N GLY A 92 15.63 -1.29 -1.37
CA GLY A 92 16.37 -0.03 -1.51
C GLY A 92 16.75 0.56 -0.14
N ALA A 93 15.84 0.53 0.81
CA ALA A 93 16.11 0.97 2.17
C ALA A 93 17.12 0.07 2.88
N LEU A 94 16.97 -1.26 2.78
CA LEU A 94 17.96 -2.19 3.31
C LEU A 94 19.36 -1.90 2.76
N LYS A 95 19.50 -1.79 1.42
CA LYS A 95 20.77 -1.46 0.77
C LYS A 95 21.36 -0.14 1.27
N ARG A 96 20.54 0.88 1.53
CA ARG A 96 20.98 2.17 2.06
C ARG A 96 21.54 2.04 3.47
N VAL A 97 20.86 1.28 4.35
CA VAL A 97 21.37 1.05 5.71
C VAL A 97 22.67 0.24 5.66
N ILE A 98 22.74 -0.81 4.84
CA ILE A 98 23.97 -1.61 4.67
C ILE A 98 25.12 -0.74 4.18
N ALA A 99 24.90 0.09 3.17
CA ALA A 99 25.91 1.02 2.68
C ALA A 99 26.38 1.99 3.77
N SER A 100 25.45 2.48 4.59
CA SER A 100 25.76 3.38 5.71
C SER A 100 26.56 2.68 6.82
N ALA A 101 26.21 1.43 7.15
CA ALA A 101 26.95 0.58 8.10
C ALA A 101 28.39 0.38 7.63
N ASN A 102 28.58 0.00 6.36
CA ASN A 102 29.89 -0.24 5.77
C ASN A 102 30.74 1.04 5.70
N PHE A 103 30.12 2.18 5.37
CA PHE A 103 30.83 3.46 5.27
C PHE A 103 31.24 4.02 6.64
N THR A 104 30.41 3.82 7.67
CA THR A 104 30.66 4.34 9.03
C THR A 104 31.37 3.34 9.95
N GLY A 105 31.49 2.08 9.54
CA GLY A 105 32.02 1.00 10.38
C GLY A 105 31.13 0.67 11.60
N ARG A 106 29.87 1.12 11.59
CA ARG A 106 28.92 0.89 12.69
C ARG A 106 28.16 -0.43 12.52
N PRO A 107 27.74 -1.07 13.63
CA PRO A 107 26.88 -2.24 13.56
C PRO A 107 25.52 -1.89 12.94
N PHE A 108 24.87 -2.89 12.35
CA PHE A 108 23.52 -2.77 11.80
C PHE A 108 22.48 -2.74 12.95
N ASP A 109 22.32 -1.57 13.57
CA ASP A 109 21.39 -1.34 14.70
C ASP A 109 20.25 -0.38 14.33
N ILE A 110 19.26 -0.27 15.23
CA ILE A 110 18.06 0.57 15.03
C ILE A 110 18.43 2.05 14.88
N ASP A 111 19.47 2.52 15.56
CA ASP A 111 19.86 3.92 15.53
C ASP A 111 20.49 4.29 14.19
N LEU A 112 21.35 3.43 13.64
CA LEU A 112 21.87 3.55 12.29
C LEU A 112 20.74 3.51 11.25
N ILE A 113 19.75 2.64 11.42
CA ILE A 113 18.59 2.57 10.52
C ILE A 113 17.84 3.91 10.51
N LYS A 114 17.53 4.46 11.68
CA LYS A 114 16.82 5.75 11.81
C LYS A 114 17.60 6.88 11.14
N GLU A 115 18.91 6.92 11.35
CA GLU A 115 19.80 7.91 10.74
C GLU A 115 19.83 7.77 9.21
N SER A 116 20.09 6.55 8.72
CA SER A 116 20.24 6.23 7.29
C SER A 116 18.97 6.44 6.49
N LEU A 117 17.80 6.28 7.13
CA LEU A 117 16.49 6.39 6.50
C LEU A 117 15.76 7.69 6.83
N LYS A 118 16.37 8.63 7.57
CA LYS A 118 15.71 9.83 8.08
C LYS A 118 14.90 10.60 7.03
N ASP A 119 15.51 10.91 5.89
CA ASP A 119 14.85 11.68 4.84
C ASP A 119 13.75 10.88 4.12
N LEU A 120 13.95 9.57 3.95
CA LEU A 120 12.95 8.68 3.35
C LEU A 120 11.73 8.57 4.27
N LEU A 121 11.96 8.37 5.57
CA LEU A 121 10.92 8.31 6.58
C LEU A 121 10.17 9.65 6.68
N ALA A 122 10.87 10.78 6.60
CA ALA A 122 10.25 12.10 6.64
C ALA A 122 9.36 12.38 5.43
N LEU A 123 9.73 11.89 4.24
CA LEU A 123 8.90 11.99 3.03
C LEU A 123 7.64 11.13 3.15
N GLN A 124 7.78 9.91 3.67
CA GLN A 124 6.64 9.01 3.92
C GLN A 124 5.69 9.58 4.98
N ASP A 125 6.22 10.09 6.10
CA ASP A 125 5.39 10.68 7.16
C ASP A 125 4.60 11.91 6.64
N LYS A 126 5.13 12.66 5.67
CA LYS A 126 4.40 13.74 4.98
C LYS A 126 3.30 13.20 4.06
N GLN A 127 3.59 12.17 3.26
CA GLN A 127 2.59 11.53 2.39
C GLN A 127 1.45 10.91 3.21
N VAL A 128 1.74 10.33 4.36
CA VAL A 128 0.74 9.66 5.21
C VAL A 128 0.34 10.52 6.41
N SER A 129 0.18 11.83 6.18
CA SER A 129 -0.27 12.78 7.20
C SER A 129 -1.79 12.90 7.25
N LEU A 130 -2.36 13.26 8.41
CA LEU A 130 -3.80 13.54 8.54
C LEU A 130 -4.29 14.61 7.54
N GLU A 131 -3.44 15.57 7.23
CA GLU A 131 -3.74 16.62 6.23
C GLU A 131 -3.79 16.06 4.81
N ASN A 132 -2.82 15.23 4.40
CA ASN A 132 -2.86 14.60 3.09
C ASN A 132 -4.06 13.67 2.96
N ILE A 133 -4.35 12.86 3.98
CA ILE A 133 -5.53 11.97 3.99
C ILE A 133 -6.82 12.77 3.81
N LYS A 134 -6.98 13.87 4.56
CA LYS A 134 -8.15 14.76 4.41
C LYS A 134 -8.26 15.32 2.99
N ARG A 135 -7.16 15.80 2.41
CA ARG A 135 -7.12 16.35 1.05
C ARG A 135 -7.44 15.29 0.00
N THR A 136 -6.74 14.16 -0.01
CA THR A 136 -6.95 13.07 -0.97
C THR A 136 -8.37 12.54 -0.94
N VAL A 137 -8.94 12.34 0.25
CA VAL A 137 -10.33 11.89 0.38
C VAL A 137 -11.32 12.96 -0.10
N ALA A 138 -11.07 14.23 0.21
CA ALA A 138 -11.91 15.33 -0.26
C ALA A 138 -11.89 15.44 -1.80
N ASP A 139 -10.70 15.36 -2.41
CA ASP A 139 -10.51 15.44 -3.86
C ASP A 139 -11.09 14.24 -4.61
N TYR A 140 -11.03 13.05 -4.01
CA TYR A 140 -11.63 11.83 -4.55
C TYR A 140 -13.16 11.94 -4.61
N TYR A 141 -13.78 12.32 -3.49
CA TYR A 141 -15.24 12.48 -3.38
C TYR A 141 -15.78 13.82 -3.90
N LYS A 142 -14.91 14.68 -4.45
CA LYS A 142 -15.25 16.01 -4.98
C LYS A 142 -15.97 16.91 -3.97
N ILE A 143 -15.50 16.89 -2.72
CA ILE A 143 -15.96 17.75 -1.63
C ILE A 143 -14.83 18.66 -1.13
N LYS A 144 -15.14 19.67 -0.31
CA LYS A 144 -14.10 20.51 0.30
C LYS A 144 -13.57 19.85 1.56
N VAL A 145 -12.29 20.06 1.88
CA VAL A 145 -11.71 19.62 3.17
C VAL A 145 -12.50 20.19 4.37
N ALA A 146 -13.00 21.43 4.26
CA ALA A 146 -13.87 22.03 5.28
C ALA A 146 -15.17 21.22 5.53
N ASP A 147 -15.68 20.51 4.52
CA ASP A 147 -16.86 19.66 4.67
C ASP A 147 -16.56 18.45 5.57
N LEU A 148 -15.36 17.87 5.46
CA LEU A 148 -14.88 16.80 6.34
C LEU A 148 -14.79 17.26 7.80
N LEU A 149 -14.48 18.54 8.06
CA LEU A 149 -14.42 19.09 9.41
C LEU A 149 -15.81 19.50 9.94
N SER A 150 -16.75 19.87 9.07
CA SER A 150 -18.07 20.39 9.45
C SER A 150 -18.93 19.40 10.26
N LYS A 151 -19.91 19.90 11.03
CA LYS A 151 -20.87 19.06 11.77
C LYS A 151 -21.99 18.43 10.91
N ARG A 152 -21.98 18.65 9.59
CA ARG A 152 -23.01 18.15 8.66
C ARG A 152 -23.03 16.61 8.65
N ARG A 153 -24.25 16.05 8.67
CA ARG A 153 -24.54 14.61 8.79
C ARG A 153 -25.12 13.98 7.52
N ASN A 154 -25.29 14.75 6.45
CA ASN A 154 -25.72 14.22 5.15
C ASN A 154 -24.74 13.13 4.66
N ARG A 155 -25.28 12.08 4.04
CA ARG A 155 -24.50 10.89 3.65
C ARG A 155 -23.32 11.24 2.72
N SER A 156 -23.51 12.20 1.82
CA SER A 156 -22.48 12.69 0.89
C SER A 156 -21.27 13.35 1.55
N ILE A 157 -21.36 13.74 2.83
CA ILE A 157 -20.21 14.26 3.60
C ILE A 157 -19.82 13.29 4.72
N ALA A 158 -20.80 12.69 5.38
CA ALA A 158 -20.57 11.77 6.49
C ALA A 158 -19.83 10.50 6.06
N ARG A 159 -20.11 9.95 4.87
CA ARG A 159 -19.42 8.75 4.36
C ARG A 159 -17.96 9.03 4.01
N PRO A 160 -17.61 10.04 3.18
CA PRO A 160 -16.22 10.42 2.95
C PRO A 160 -15.46 10.69 4.26
N ARG A 161 -16.10 11.34 5.23
CA ARG A 161 -15.48 11.59 6.55
C ARG A 161 -15.18 10.30 7.32
N GLN A 162 -16.11 9.35 7.32
CA GLN A 162 -15.87 8.06 7.96
C GLN A 162 -14.73 7.28 7.28
N VAL A 163 -14.66 7.32 5.94
CA VAL A 163 -13.56 6.75 5.16
C VAL A 163 -12.23 7.42 5.54
N ALA A 164 -12.18 8.75 5.60
CA ALA A 164 -10.99 9.49 6.00
C ALA A 164 -10.51 9.15 7.42
N MET A 165 -11.44 8.98 8.37
CA MET A 165 -11.13 8.56 9.74
C MET A 165 -10.57 7.13 9.81
N ALA A 166 -11.18 6.21 9.06
CA ALA A 166 -10.73 4.81 8.98
C ALA A 166 -9.31 4.73 8.38
N LEU A 167 -9.08 5.41 7.25
CA LEU A 167 -7.77 5.51 6.62
C LEU A 167 -6.75 6.17 7.56
N SER A 168 -7.14 7.25 8.26
CA SER A 168 -6.26 7.88 9.26
C SER A 168 -5.86 6.90 10.35
N LYS A 169 -6.77 6.04 10.81
CA LYS A 169 -6.47 5.07 11.86
C LYS A 169 -5.59 3.92 11.38
N GLU A 170 -5.74 3.50 10.13
CA GLU A 170 -4.96 2.41 9.52
C GLU A 170 -3.56 2.88 9.08
N LEU A 171 -3.49 4.09 8.54
CA LEU A 171 -2.29 4.60 7.89
C LEU A 171 -1.36 5.38 8.83
N THR A 172 -1.88 5.92 9.93
CA THR A 172 -1.10 6.74 10.88
C THR A 172 -1.01 6.10 12.25
N ASN A 173 -0.04 6.55 13.06
CA ASN A 173 0.09 6.15 14.46
C ASN A 173 -0.79 6.98 15.41
N HIS A 174 -1.67 7.85 14.89
CA HIS A 174 -2.52 8.68 15.72
C HIS A 174 -3.54 7.85 16.52
N SER A 175 -3.76 8.28 17.75
CA SER A 175 -4.77 7.77 18.65
C SER A 175 -6.17 8.20 18.19
N LEU A 176 -7.22 7.50 18.65
CA LEU A 176 -8.60 7.86 18.31
C LEU A 176 -8.96 9.31 18.75
N PRO A 177 -8.51 9.81 19.92
CA PRO A 177 -8.68 11.22 20.28
C PRO A 177 -8.00 12.19 19.31
N GLU A 178 -6.72 11.96 18.97
CA GLU A 178 -5.97 12.85 18.06
C GLU A 178 -6.60 12.91 16.67
N ILE A 179 -7.09 11.76 16.17
CA ILE A 179 -7.85 11.72 14.92
C ILE A 179 -9.14 12.54 15.09
N GLY A 180 -9.88 12.32 16.18
CA GLY A 180 -11.11 13.06 16.48
C GLY A 180 -10.92 14.58 16.45
N ASP A 181 -9.87 15.07 17.11
CA ASP A 181 -9.49 16.48 17.14
C ASP A 181 -9.16 17.01 15.74
N ALA A 182 -8.35 16.28 14.97
CA ALA A 182 -7.99 16.64 13.60
C ALA A 182 -9.16 16.65 12.61
N PHE A 183 -10.27 16.00 12.96
CA PHE A 183 -11.54 16.05 12.26
C PHE A 183 -12.54 16.99 12.94
N GLY A 184 -12.11 18.11 13.52
CA GLY A 184 -12.99 19.17 14.02
C GLY A 184 -13.52 18.92 15.43
N GLY A 185 -12.68 18.37 16.32
CA GLY A 185 -13.00 18.20 17.74
C GLY A 185 -14.07 17.15 18.00
N ARG A 186 -13.99 15.99 17.31
CA ARG A 186 -14.95 14.89 17.46
C ARG A 186 -14.50 13.91 18.53
N ASP A 187 -15.46 13.36 19.27
CA ASP A 187 -15.18 12.32 20.26
C ASP A 187 -14.52 11.08 19.64
N HIS A 188 -13.60 10.47 20.39
CA HIS A 188 -12.93 9.22 20.02
C HIS A 188 -13.93 8.09 19.69
N THR A 189 -15.11 8.08 20.33
CA THR A 189 -16.19 7.12 20.05
C THR A 189 -16.78 7.29 18.65
N THR A 190 -16.80 8.52 18.12
CA THR A 190 -17.22 8.81 16.74
C THR A 190 -16.23 8.24 15.74
N VAL A 191 -14.94 8.36 16.02
CA VAL A 191 -13.86 7.78 15.19
C VAL A 191 -13.93 6.26 15.23
N LEU A 192 -14.12 5.67 16.41
CA LEU A 192 -14.28 4.22 16.57
C LEU A 192 -15.49 3.69 15.78
N HIS A 193 -16.64 4.39 15.89
CA HIS A 193 -17.83 4.05 15.13
C HIS A 193 -17.61 4.17 13.62
N ALA A 194 -16.90 5.20 13.16
CA ALA A 194 -16.52 5.36 11.76
C ALA A 194 -15.69 4.17 11.26
N CYS A 195 -14.65 3.78 11.99
CA CYS A 195 -13.78 2.66 11.63
C CYS A 195 -14.59 1.34 11.50
N ARG A 196 -15.42 1.04 12.50
CA ARG A 196 -16.30 -0.15 12.48
C ARG A 196 -17.26 -0.12 11.30
N LYS A 197 -17.88 1.03 11.03
CA LYS A 197 -18.86 1.15 9.95
C LYS A 197 -18.22 1.01 8.57
N ILE A 198 -17.02 1.53 8.36
CA ILE A 198 -16.29 1.34 7.09
C ILE A 198 -15.85 -0.11 6.93
N ALA A 199 -15.37 -0.77 7.99
CA ALA A 199 -15.05 -2.20 7.94
C ALA A 199 -16.25 -3.06 7.52
N GLU A 200 -17.44 -2.80 8.09
CA GLU A 200 -18.69 -3.48 7.71
C GLU A 200 -19.08 -3.19 6.24
N LEU A 201 -19.00 -1.93 5.81
CA LEU A 201 -19.42 -1.52 4.46
C LEU A 201 -18.48 -2.04 3.37
N ARG A 202 -17.19 -2.17 3.65
CA ARG A 202 -16.22 -2.79 2.73
C ARG A 202 -16.56 -4.25 2.40
N GLY A 203 -17.22 -4.96 3.32
CA GLY A 203 -17.64 -6.35 3.10
C GLY A 203 -19.02 -6.51 2.46
N THR A 204 -19.86 -5.46 2.49
CA THR A 204 -21.27 -5.55 2.06
C THR A 204 -21.59 -4.71 0.82
N THR A 205 -20.81 -3.66 0.54
CA THR A 205 -21.05 -2.72 -0.57
C THR A 205 -19.80 -2.63 -1.45
N SER A 206 -19.91 -3.08 -2.70
CA SER A 206 -18.79 -3.09 -3.66
C SER A 206 -18.14 -1.71 -3.82
N ASP A 207 -18.96 -0.65 -3.94
CA ASP A 207 -18.48 0.72 -4.19
C ASP A 207 -17.56 1.23 -3.08
N ILE A 208 -17.92 1.00 -1.81
CA ILE A 208 -17.11 1.45 -0.67
C ILE A 208 -15.81 0.63 -0.55
N GLY A 209 -15.87 -0.66 -0.88
CA GLY A 209 -14.68 -1.52 -0.92
C GLY A 209 -13.68 -1.03 -1.97
N GLU A 210 -14.17 -0.70 -3.16
CA GLU A 210 -13.34 -0.22 -4.27
C GLU A 210 -12.79 1.19 -4.00
N ASP A 211 -13.63 2.12 -3.53
CA ASP A 211 -13.20 3.45 -3.11
C ASP A 211 -12.08 3.39 -2.07
N TYR A 212 -12.23 2.50 -1.07
CA TYR A 212 -11.25 2.34 -0.01
C TYR A 212 -9.90 1.86 -0.57
N LYS A 213 -9.91 0.86 -1.45
CA LYS A 213 -8.69 0.33 -2.10
C LYS A 213 -8.00 1.40 -2.94
N ASN A 214 -8.77 2.16 -3.73
CA ASN A 214 -8.25 3.24 -4.56
C ASN A 214 -7.62 4.35 -3.71
N LEU A 215 -8.31 4.80 -2.66
CA LEU A 215 -7.79 5.80 -1.73
C LEU A 215 -6.57 5.30 -0.98
N LEU A 216 -6.56 4.03 -0.57
CA LEU A 216 -5.41 3.41 0.08
C LEU A 216 -4.20 3.44 -0.85
N ARG A 217 -4.35 3.03 -2.10
CA ARG A 217 -3.30 3.07 -3.12
C ARG A 217 -2.79 4.49 -3.36
N LEU A 218 -3.66 5.49 -3.46
CA LEU A 218 -3.29 6.89 -3.65
C LEU A 218 -2.50 7.49 -2.48
N LEU A 219 -2.68 6.94 -1.27
CA LEU A 219 -2.02 7.42 -0.05
C LEU A 219 -0.73 6.67 0.27
N THR A 220 -0.50 5.49 -0.32
CA THR A 220 0.67 4.63 -0.05
C THR A 220 1.63 4.50 -1.25
N THR A 221 1.30 5.10 -2.38
CA THR A 221 2.17 5.25 -3.56
C THR A 221 2.82 6.63 -3.56
#